data_AF-A0ABD5VYX3-F1
#
_entry.id   AF-A0ABD5VYX3-F1
#
_cell.length_a   1.000
_cell.length_b   1.000
_cell.length_c   1.000
_cell.angle_alpha   90.00
_cell.angle_beta   90.00
_cell.angle_gamma   90.00
#
_symmetry.space_group_name_H-M   'P 1'
#
loop_
_entity.id
_entity.type
_entity.pdbx_description
1 polymer ?
#
loop_
_entity_poly.entity_id
_entity_poly.type
_entity_poly.pdbx_seq_one_letter_code
_entity_poly.pdbx_strand_id
1 'polypeptide(L)'
;MSASSGEVLASSDSDFVGTNFYDGDGPNFDQETLEQDQFVLPGQYGDGMMAIGSYLRFPQNDNAVLLGEINTSRDVVGPRIEQSTEGAATGVVSASDDLVIGNEPEITRPSGDANLTRAETGDNIYAYRQVQSHDNLYVVTETPKSAAFEVRNIVGQNFGLTLGFAFLFLLVGIGAGGWVAIRDLNTLASRAEAMGEGDLDVDLETSRKDEIGILYDEFDDMRGDLKERITEAEDARDEAESARKEAEVARAEAEEMATYLQEKAETYSDIMQEVGMGDMTQRMESDGEEESMDQIAEEFNDMIEELEKTTGQLKSYVDEVEEAGAEVEQSAETVRDASEQVADSIQKISDDAYNQKERLKNISETMDEVTDELEAAAAQQDVDIGEALTNIRAVATDINDIVKLSEETMAEAEHVAGAAEEQAAELNEVSEQANDLQRYAQPLRDILGRFETEAEHEFVFSVGPTGGAQSPGRHTGDDE
;
A
#
# COMPACT_ATOMS: atom_id res chain seq x y z
N MET A 1 -21.31 -116.98 -90.61
CA MET A 1 -21.59 -118.31 -90.00
C MET A 1 -23.09 -118.47 -89.77
N SER A 2 -23.65 -119.68 -89.94
CA SER A 2 -25.04 -120.02 -89.62
C SER A 2 -25.23 -120.11 -88.11
N ALA A 3 -26.21 -119.37 -87.57
CA ALA A 3 -26.49 -119.39 -86.14
C ALA A 3 -27.17 -120.68 -85.65
N SER A 4 -27.82 -121.44 -86.54
CA SER A 4 -28.57 -122.66 -86.18
C SER A 4 -27.69 -123.92 -86.19
N SER A 5 -26.77 -124.02 -87.15
CA SER A 5 -25.95 -125.22 -87.37
C SER A 5 -24.49 -125.07 -86.95
N GLY A 6 -24.00 -123.83 -86.77
CA GLY A 6 -22.59 -123.56 -86.48
C GLY A 6 -21.68 -123.59 -87.71
N GLU A 7 -22.24 -123.83 -88.90
CA GLU A 7 -21.49 -123.98 -90.13
C GLU A 7 -21.09 -122.61 -90.73
N VAL A 8 -19.84 -122.49 -91.18
CA VAL A 8 -19.40 -121.29 -91.91
C VAL A 8 -19.89 -121.33 -93.36
N LEU A 9 -20.95 -120.58 -93.61
CA LEU A 9 -21.58 -120.44 -94.93
C LEU A 9 -20.72 -119.62 -95.93
N ALA A 10 -19.92 -118.68 -95.43
CA ALA A 10 -19.04 -117.83 -96.23
C ALA A 10 -17.94 -117.23 -95.34
N SER A 11 -16.70 -117.14 -95.85
CA SER A 11 -15.55 -116.54 -95.18
C SER A 11 -14.61 -115.91 -96.22
N SER A 12 -13.84 -114.88 -95.83
CA SER A 12 -12.72 -114.36 -96.63
C SER A 12 -11.53 -115.33 -96.69
N ASP A 13 -11.54 -116.34 -95.83
CA ASP A 13 -10.59 -117.45 -95.80
C ASP A 13 -11.33 -118.75 -96.17
N SER A 14 -10.97 -119.33 -97.31
CA SER A 14 -11.68 -120.47 -97.91
C SER A 14 -11.60 -121.75 -97.09
N ASP A 15 -10.56 -121.88 -96.26
CA ASP A 15 -10.30 -123.09 -95.48
C ASP A 15 -11.36 -123.27 -94.37
N PHE A 16 -12.04 -122.18 -94.01
CA PHE A 16 -13.11 -122.20 -93.02
C PHE A 16 -14.48 -122.53 -93.62
N VAL A 17 -14.69 -122.42 -94.93
CA VAL A 17 -16.02 -122.66 -95.52
C VAL A 17 -16.40 -124.15 -95.39
N GLY A 18 -17.54 -124.43 -94.76
CA GLY A 18 -17.98 -125.79 -94.46
C GLY A 18 -17.44 -126.39 -93.15
N THR A 19 -16.65 -125.63 -92.36
CA THR A 19 -16.30 -126.02 -90.99
C THR A 19 -17.48 -125.78 -90.04
N ASN A 20 -17.65 -126.66 -89.05
CA ASN A 20 -18.67 -126.53 -88.00
C ASN A 20 -18.03 -126.17 -86.66
N PHE A 21 -18.37 -124.99 -86.14
CA PHE A 21 -17.82 -124.47 -84.89
C PHE A 21 -18.44 -125.10 -83.63
N TYR A 22 -19.49 -125.90 -83.76
CA TYR A 22 -20.09 -126.63 -82.62
C TYR A 22 -19.52 -128.04 -82.40
N ASP A 23 -18.80 -128.61 -83.37
CA ASP A 23 -18.29 -130.00 -83.29
C ASP A 23 -16.88 -130.13 -82.66
N GLY A 24 -16.32 -129.05 -82.09
CA GLY A 24 -15.11 -129.08 -81.26
C GLY A 24 -13.78 -128.81 -81.95
N ASP A 25 -13.77 -128.63 -83.28
CA ASP A 25 -12.59 -128.20 -84.04
C ASP A 25 -12.51 -126.67 -84.21
N GLY A 26 -13.24 -125.89 -83.39
CA GLY A 26 -13.29 -124.42 -83.41
C GLY A 26 -13.64 -123.81 -82.04
N PRO A 27 -13.57 -122.47 -81.89
CA PRO A 27 -13.88 -121.75 -80.65
C PRO A 27 -15.31 -122.06 -80.19
N ASN A 28 -15.41 -122.46 -78.93
CA ASN A 28 -16.64 -122.93 -78.30
C ASN A 28 -17.49 -121.71 -77.89
N PHE A 29 -18.47 -121.34 -78.72
CA PHE A 29 -19.39 -120.23 -78.44
C PHE A 29 -20.46 -120.67 -77.44
N ASP A 30 -20.61 -119.95 -76.33
CA ASP A 30 -21.79 -120.08 -75.48
C ASP A 30 -22.99 -119.34 -76.07
N GLN A 31 -24.19 -119.90 -75.85
CA GLN A 31 -25.42 -119.43 -76.47
C GLN A 31 -25.82 -118.02 -76.01
N GLU A 32 -25.36 -117.60 -74.82
CA GLU A 32 -25.66 -116.31 -74.20
C GLU A 32 -24.92 -115.14 -74.88
N THR A 33 -23.71 -115.37 -75.41
CA THR A 33 -22.91 -114.32 -76.08
C THR A 33 -23.43 -113.98 -77.48
N LEU A 34 -24.09 -114.94 -78.15
CA LEU A 34 -24.68 -114.76 -79.49
C LEU A 34 -26.03 -114.00 -79.48
N GLU A 35 -26.60 -113.71 -78.30
CA GLU A 35 -27.83 -112.91 -78.17
C GLU A 35 -27.57 -111.39 -78.17
N GLN A 36 -26.31 -110.94 -78.18
CA GLN A 36 -25.92 -109.53 -78.24
C GLN A 36 -25.80 -109.03 -79.70
N ASP A 37 -26.29 -107.81 -79.99
CA ASP A 37 -26.25 -107.21 -81.34
C ASP A 37 -24.82 -107.00 -81.87
N GLN A 38 -23.88 -106.71 -80.97
CA GLN A 38 -22.44 -106.71 -81.18
C GLN A 38 -21.78 -107.35 -79.97
N PHE A 39 -20.77 -108.18 -80.20
CA PHE A 39 -20.01 -108.81 -79.14
C PHE A 39 -18.51 -108.74 -79.44
N VAL A 40 -17.71 -108.69 -78.39
CA VAL A 40 -16.25 -108.68 -78.47
C VAL A 40 -15.77 -109.88 -77.66
N LEU A 41 -15.01 -110.77 -78.30
CA LEU A 41 -14.42 -111.95 -77.67
C LEU A 41 -12.91 -111.70 -77.47
N PRO A 42 -12.50 -111.23 -76.27
CA PRO A 42 -11.10 -111.09 -75.97
C PRO A 42 -10.47 -112.48 -75.71
N GLY A 43 -9.37 -112.78 -76.41
CA GLY A 43 -8.38 -113.76 -75.94
C GLY A 43 -8.62 -115.25 -76.25
N GLN A 44 -9.47 -115.61 -77.21
CA GLN A 44 -9.61 -117.03 -77.65
C GLN A 44 -8.95 -117.38 -78.99
N TYR A 45 -8.36 -116.40 -79.68
CA TYR A 45 -7.46 -116.63 -80.82
C TYR A 45 -6.07 -116.13 -80.43
N GLY A 46 -5.02 -116.86 -80.80
CA GLY A 46 -3.64 -116.71 -80.31
C GLY A 46 -3.19 -115.27 -79.99
N ASP A 47 -2.47 -115.17 -78.86
CA ASP A 47 -1.79 -114.01 -78.27
C ASP A 47 -2.04 -112.63 -78.94
N GLY A 48 -2.92 -111.82 -78.34
CA GLY A 48 -3.11 -110.41 -78.72
C GLY A 48 -4.15 -110.13 -79.81
N MET A 49 -4.93 -111.13 -80.25
CA MET A 49 -6.04 -110.92 -81.19
C MET A 49 -7.38 -110.77 -80.47
N MET A 50 -8.16 -109.77 -80.88
CA MET A 50 -9.53 -109.50 -80.42
C MET A 50 -10.49 -109.73 -81.59
N ALA A 51 -11.44 -110.66 -81.42
CA ALA A 51 -12.51 -110.86 -82.39
C ALA A 51 -13.71 -109.97 -82.05
N ILE A 52 -14.24 -109.29 -83.04
CA ILE A 52 -15.45 -108.45 -82.97
C ILE A 52 -16.48 -109.08 -83.88
N GLY A 53 -17.62 -109.46 -83.31
CA GLY A 53 -18.72 -110.05 -84.04
C GLY A 53 -19.97 -109.18 -84.02
N SER A 54 -20.81 -109.33 -85.04
CA SER A 54 -22.16 -108.78 -85.05
C SER A 54 -23.19 -109.80 -85.53
N TYR A 55 -24.35 -109.79 -84.89
CA TYR A 55 -25.44 -110.70 -85.21
C TYR A 55 -26.38 -110.07 -86.24
N LEU A 56 -26.62 -110.75 -87.35
CA LEU A 56 -27.47 -110.29 -88.46
C LEU A 56 -28.77 -111.11 -88.49
N ARG A 57 -29.89 -110.45 -88.21
CA ARG A 57 -31.24 -111.06 -88.25
C ARG A 57 -31.91 -110.91 -89.62
N PHE A 58 -32.34 -112.01 -90.23
CA PHE A 58 -33.07 -111.99 -91.51
C PHE A 58 -34.54 -112.43 -91.33
N PRO A 59 -35.54 -111.65 -91.78
CA PRO A 59 -36.96 -111.91 -91.45
C PRO A 59 -37.58 -113.21 -92.00
N GLN A 60 -36.95 -113.89 -92.96
CA GLN A 60 -37.47 -115.12 -93.58
C GLN A 60 -36.42 -116.23 -93.81
N ASN A 61 -35.19 -116.07 -93.29
CA ASN A 61 -34.09 -117.04 -93.43
C ASN A 61 -33.33 -117.21 -92.10
N ASP A 62 -32.50 -118.25 -91.99
CA ASP A 62 -31.59 -118.44 -90.85
C ASP A 62 -30.66 -117.23 -90.66
N ASN A 63 -30.48 -116.83 -89.39
CA ASN A 63 -29.65 -115.70 -88.99
C ASN A 63 -28.17 -115.97 -89.23
N ALA A 64 -27.39 -114.91 -89.48
CA ALA A 64 -25.96 -115.01 -89.73
C ALA A 64 -25.14 -114.21 -88.71
N VAL A 65 -23.94 -114.69 -88.40
CA VAL A 65 -22.94 -113.95 -87.61
C VAL A 65 -21.83 -113.46 -88.53
N LEU A 66 -21.49 -112.17 -88.43
CA LEU A 66 -20.31 -111.55 -89.02
C LEU A 66 -19.20 -111.52 -87.96
N LEU A 67 -17.97 -111.91 -88.30
CA LEU A 67 -16.81 -111.90 -87.40
C LEU A 67 -15.65 -111.17 -88.09
N GLY A 68 -14.99 -110.26 -87.38
CA GLY A 68 -13.79 -109.56 -87.81
C GLY A 68 -12.74 -109.53 -86.70
N GLU A 69 -11.47 -109.73 -87.03
CA GLU A 69 -10.37 -109.82 -86.06
C GLU A 69 -9.48 -108.56 -86.08
N ILE A 70 -9.03 -108.10 -84.91
CA ILE A 70 -8.12 -106.96 -84.72
C ILE A 70 -6.94 -107.36 -83.83
N ASN A 71 -5.71 -107.02 -84.23
CA ASN A 71 -4.48 -107.27 -83.46
C ASN A 71 -4.19 -106.10 -82.49
N THR A 72 -3.92 -106.40 -81.22
CA THR A 72 -3.79 -105.45 -80.10
C THR A 72 -2.46 -105.54 -79.34
N SER A 73 -1.40 -106.10 -79.93
CA SER A 73 -0.12 -106.29 -79.23
C SER A 73 0.68 -104.99 -78.97
N ARG A 74 0.88 -104.70 -77.68
CA ARG A 74 1.95 -103.99 -76.90
C ARG A 74 2.88 -102.89 -77.47
N ASP A 75 3.04 -102.68 -78.77
CA ASP A 75 4.11 -101.80 -79.31
C ASP A 75 3.62 -100.53 -80.06
N VAL A 76 2.36 -100.10 -79.90
CA VAL A 76 1.86 -98.83 -80.48
C VAL A 76 1.21 -97.94 -79.40
N VAL A 77 1.87 -96.79 -79.18
CA VAL A 77 1.64 -95.72 -78.19
C VAL A 77 0.20 -95.14 -78.19
N GLY A 78 -0.38 -94.98 -76.98
CA GLY A 78 -1.62 -94.22 -76.71
C GLY A 78 -1.39 -92.73 -76.34
N PRO A 79 -2.45 -91.89 -76.21
CA PRO A 79 -2.33 -90.44 -75.95
C PRO A 79 -1.93 -90.07 -74.50
N ARG A 80 -1.04 -89.08 -74.31
CA ARG A 80 -0.63 -88.50 -73.01
C ARG A 80 -1.57 -87.37 -72.55
N ILE A 81 -1.77 -87.21 -71.22
CA ILE A 81 -2.55 -86.10 -70.60
C ILE A 81 -1.56 -85.09 -69.98
N GLU A 82 -1.55 -83.82 -70.43
CA GLU A 82 -0.67 -82.76 -69.90
C GLU A 82 -1.14 -82.18 -68.55
N GLN A 83 -0.21 -81.72 -67.70
CA GLN A 83 -0.48 -81.12 -66.38
C GLN A 83 0.25 -79.79 -66.21
N SER A 84 -0.38 -78.82 -65.54
CA SER A 84 0.18 -77.48 -65.29
C SER A 84 1.08 -77.41 -64.05
N THR A 85 1.06 -78.45 -63.21
CA THR A 85 1.87 -78.53 -61.99
C THR A 85 3.02 -79.50 -62.21
N GLU A 86 4.25 -79.04 -61.99
CA GLU A 86 5.44 -79.86 -62.16
C GLU A 86 5.41 -81.05 -61.18
N GLY A 87 5.62 -82.27 -61.71
CA GLY A 87 5.54 -83.52 -60.95
C GLY A 87 4.12 -84.09 -60.77
N ALA A 88 3.08 -83.46 -61.33
CA ALA A 88 1.73 -84.02 -61.31
C ALA A 88 1.49 -85.02 -62.45
N ALA A 89 0.72 -86.08 -62.17
CA ALA A 89 0.35 -87.12 -63.14
C ALA A 89 -1.18 -87.32 -63.18
N THR A 90 -1.72 -87.73 -64.33
CA THR A 90 -3.13 -88.13 -64.46
C THR A 90 -3.27 -89.32 -65.38
N GLY A 91 -4.07 -90.30 -64.97
CA GLY A 91 -4.35 -91.52 -65.71
C GLY A 91 -5.77 -92.04 -65.48
N VAL A 92 -6.23 -92.91 -66.37
CA VAL A 92 -7.46 -93.67 -66.28
C VAL A 92 -7.08 -95.11 -65.95
N VAL A 93 -7.54 -95.62 -64.81
CA VAL A 93 -7.26 -96.98 -64.34
C VAL A 93 -8.51 -97.83 -64.29
N SER A 94 -8.34 -99.14 -64.43
CA SER A 94 -9.41 -100.13 -64.35
C SER A 94 -9.82 -100.42 -62.90
N ALA A 95 -10.91 -101.18 -62.73
CA ALA A 95 -11.34 -101.71 -61.44
C ALA A 95 -10.34 -102.71 -60.81
N SER A 96 -9.28 -103.10 -61.50
CA SER A 96 -8.14 -103.87 -60.97
C SER A 96 -6.85 -103.06 -60.80
N ASP A 97 -6.92 -101.73 -60.87
CA ASP A 97 -5.78 -100.78 -60.78
C ASP A 97 -4.80 -100.85 -61.96
N ASP A 98 -5.17 -101.51 -63.05
CA ASP A 98 -4.38 -101.51 -64.28
C ASP A 98 -4.56 -100.19 -65.02
N LEU A 99 -3.45 -99.56 -65.44
CA LEU A 99 -3.49 -98.36 -66.26
C LEU A 99 -4.09 -98.66 -67.63
N VAL A 100 -5.18 -97.97 -67.95
CA VAL A 100 -5.86 -98.07 -69.25
C VAL A 100 -5.39 -96.96 -70.17
N ILE A 101 -5.33 -95.71 -69.70
CA ILE A 101 -4.96 -94.53 -70.50
C ILE A 101 -4.19 -93.53 -69.63
N GLY A 102 -3.12 -92.92 -70.14
CA GLY A 102 -2.43 -91.79 -69.48
C GLY A 102 -1.04 -92.15 -68.96
N ASN A 103 -0.53 -91.33 -68.04
CA ASN A 103 0.79 -91.57 -67.43
C ASN A 103 0.61 -92.41 -66.17
N GLU A 104 1.44 -93.44 -65.94
CA GLU A 104 1.41 -94.33 -64.77
C GLU A 104 1.42 -93.52 -63.47
N PRO A 105 0.28 -93.41 -62.76
CA PRO A 105 0.28 -92.93 -61.39
C PRO A 105 0.47 -94.18 -60.51
N GLU A 106 1.36 -94.12 -59.51
CA GLU A 106 1.50 -95.21 -58.53
C GLU A 106 0.23 -95.22 -57.65
N ILE A 107 -0.75 -96.05 -58.02
CA ILE A 107 -2.08 -96.03 -57.40
C ILE A 107 -2.25 -97.22 -56.45
N THR A 108 -2.66 -96.91 -55.22
CA THR A 108 -3.34 -97.86 -54.34
C THR A 108 -4.73 -97.30 -54.07
N ARG A 109 -5.79 -97.91 -54.58
CA ARG A 109 -7.15 -97.37 -54.42
C ARG A 109 -7.54 -97.31 -52.93
N PRO A 110 -7.90 -96.14 -52.38
CA PRO A 110 -8.53 -96.08 -51.06
C PRO A 110 -9.91 -96.73 -51.15
N SER A 111 -10.23 -97.66 -50.27
CA SER A 111 -11.57 -98.26 -50.16
C SER A 111 -12.58 -97.19 -49.75
N GLY A 112 -13.34 -96.63 -50.69
CA GLY A 112 -14.31 -95.57 -50.41
C GLY A 112 -15.12 -95.12 -51.63
N ASP A 113 -16.30 -94.56 -51.38
CA ASP A 113 -17.40 -94.26 -52.32
C ASP A 113 -17.01 -93.71 -53.71
N ALA A 114 -17.85 -94.04 -54.70
CA ALA A 114 -17.74 -93.67 -56.13
C ALA A 114 -17.77 -92.15 -56.46
N ASN A 115 -17.72 -91.27 -55.46
CA ASN A 115 -17.68 -89.81 -55.62
C ASN A 115 -16.25 -89.26 -55.50
N LEU A 116 -16.03 -88.03 -55.98
CA LEU A 116 -14.72 -87.34 -55.95
C LEU A 116 -14.11 -87.43 -54.55
N THR A 117 -13.13 -88.31 -54.37
CA THR A 117 -12.50 -88.55 -53.07
C THR A 117 -11.06 -88.08 -53.14
N ARG A 118 -10.70 -87.18 -52.21
CA ARG A 118 -9.34 -86.70 -52.02
C ARG A 118 -8.68 -87.58 -50.96
N ALA A 119 -7.52 -88.15 -51.28
CA ALA A 119 -6.70 -88.90 -50.35
C ALA A 119 -5.31 -88.28 -50.27
N GLU A 120 -4.76 -88.24 -49.06
CA GLU A 120 -3.36 -87.90 -48.85
C GLU A 120 -2.63 -89.18 -48.46
N THR A 121 -1.60 -89.55 -49.22
CA THR A 121 -0.80 -90.74 -48.94
C THR A 121 0.64 -90.43 -49.33
N GLY A 122 1.57 -90.58 -48.39
CA GLY A 122 2.95 -90.15 -48.57
C GLY A 122 3.09 -88.64 -48.81
N ASP A 123 3.99 -88.30 -49.74
CA ASP A 123 4.32 -86.93 -50.14
C ASP A 123 3.42 -86.37 -51.25
N ASN A 124 2.42 -87.12 -51.68
CA ASN A 124 1.54 -86.75 -52.78
C ASN A 124 0.07 -86.63 -52.33
N ILE A 125 -0.68 -85.84 -53.09
CA ILE A 125 -2.13 -85.64 -52.92
C ILE A 125 -2.79 -86.24 -54.14
N TYR A 126 -3.74 -87.15 -53.89
CA TYR A 126 -4.47 -87.87 -54.93
C TYR A 126 -5.93 -87.41 -54.97
N ALA A 127 -6.48 -87.35 -56.19
CA ALA A 127 -7.90 -87.15 -56.44
C ALA A 127 -8.36 -88.14 -57.51
N TYR A 128 -9.41 -88.92 -57.24
CA TYR A 128 -9.96 -89.87 -58.21
C TYR A 128 -11.47 -89.75 -58.39
N ARG A 129 -11.97 -90.17 -59.57
CA ARG A 129 -13.39 -90.16 -59.94
C ARG A 129 -13.74 -91.26 -60.95
N GLN A 130 -14.85 -91.98 -60.74
CA GLN A 130 -15.35 -92.99 -61.68
C GLN A 130 -15.84 -92.37 -63.00
N VAL A 131 -15.57 -93.04 -64.12
CA VAL A 131 -16.03 -92.64 -65.47
C VAL A 131 -17.49 -93.07 -65.64
N GLN A 132 -18.40 -92.12 -65.88
CA GLN A 132 -19.85 -92.36 -65.82
C GLN A 132 -20.42 -93.38 -66.83
N SER A 133 -19.68 -93.73 -67.89
CA SER A 133 -20.15 -94.68 -68.91
C SER A 133 -19.67 -96.12 -68.71
N HIS A 134 -18.78 -96.37 -67.74
CA HIS A 134 -18.18 -97.69 -67.49
C HIS A 134 -18.01 -97.91 -65.98
N ASP A 135 -18.66 -98.95 -65.46
CA ASP A 135 -18.66 -99.26 -64.02
C ASP A 135 -17.27 -99.64 -63.48
N ASN A 136 -16.28 -99.83 -64.36
CA ASN A 136 -14.96 -100.34 -64.04
C ASN A 136 -13.79 -99.40 -64.40
N LEU A 137 -14.02 -98.10 -64.62
CA LEU A 137 -12.96 -97.13 -64.96
C LEU A 137 -12.94 -95.91 -64.03
N TYR A 138 -11.75 -95.44 -63.63
CA TYR A 138 -11.54 -94.27 -62.77
C TYR A 138 -10.47 -93.33 -63.33
N VAL A 139 -10.72 -92.02 -63.35
CA VAL A 139 -9.70 -90.98 -63.59
C VAL A 139 -9.03 -90.65 -62.26
N VAL A 140 -7.70 -90.67 -62.23
CA VAL A 140 -6.89 -90.35 -61.05
C VAL A 140 -5.88 -89.27 -61.39
N THR A 141 -5.77 -88.26 -60.52
CA THR A 141 -4.75 -87.20 -60.58
C THR A 141 -3.91 -87.23 -59.31
N GLU A 142 -2.59 -87.16 -59.45
CA GLU A 142 -1.60 -87.09 -58.39
C GLU A 142 -0.86 -85.75 -58.46
N THR A 143 -0.60 -85.11 -57.31
CA THR A 143 0.18 -83.87 -57.23
C THR A 143 1.08 -83.86 -55.98
N PRO A 144 2.39 -83.56 -56.09
CA PRO A 144 3.29 -83.47 -54.95
C PRO A 144 2.94 -82.36 -53.96
N LYS A 145 3.04 -82.64 -52.65
CA LYS A 145 2.81 -81.66 -51.57
C LYS A 145 3.78 -80.48 -51.63
N SER A 146 5.01 -80.70 -52.12
CA SER A 146 6.01 -79.64 -52.33
C SER A 146 5.51 -78.56 -53.29
N ALA A 147 4.84 -78.94 -54.37
CA ALA A 147 4.23 -78.00 -55.31
C ALA A 147 2.91 -77.39 -54.77
N ALA A 148 2.14 -78.16 -53.99
CA ALA A 148 0.85 -77.70 -53.45
C ALA A 148 0.95 -76.64 -52.32
N PHE A 149 2.11 -76.53 -51.63
CA PHE A 149 2.28 -75.68 -50.43
C PHE A 149 3.41 -74.63 -50.49
N GLU A 150 3.97 -74.34 -51.67
CA GLU A 150 5.17 -73.50 -51.86
C GLU A 150 5.06 -72.05 -51.33
N VAL A 151 3.86 -71.48 -51.22
CA VAL A 151 3.65 -70.05 -50.87
C VAL A 151 3.90 -69.72 -49.38
N ARG A 152 4.00 -70.70 -48.48
CA ARG A 152 4.10 -70.46 -47.02
C ARG A 152 5.45 -69.87 -46.55
N ASN A 153 6.56 -70.18 -47.22
CA ASN A 153 7.89 -69.78 -46.74
C ASN A 153 8.34 -68.36 -47.13
N ILE A 154 7.68 -67.70 -48.08
CA ILE A 154 8.07 -66.36 -48.56
C ILE A 154 7.60 -65.23 -47.60
N VAL A 155 6.58 -65.48 -46.77
CA VAL A 155 5.96 -64.41 -45.95
C VAL A 155 6.52 -64.33 -44.51
N GLY A 156 7.13 -65.39 -43.97
CA GLY A 156 7.55 -65.43 -42.56
C GLY A 156 8.78 -64.58 -42.19
N GLN A 157 9.76 -64.45 -43.08
CA GLN A 157 11.07 -63.86 -42.74
C GLN A 157 11.11 -62.33 -42.84
N ASN A 158 10.31 -61.73 -43.73
CA ASN A 158 10.34 -60.27 -43.95
C ASN A 158 9.59 -59.49 -42.86
N PHE A 159 8.58 -60.09 -42.21
CA PHE A 159 7.82 -59.42 -41.15
C PHE A 159 8.61 -59.21 -39.86
N GLY A 160 9.55 -60.12 -39.53
CA GLY A 160 10.38 -60.03 -38.33
C GLY A 160 11.40 -58.88 -38.37
N LEU A 161 11.99 -58.62 -39.54
CA LEU A 161 12.97 -57.54 -39.71
C LEU A 161 12.34 -56.15 -39.57
N THR A 162 11.13 -55.94 -40.11
CA THR A 162 10.45 -54.64 -40.02
C THR A 162 10.08 -54.27 -38.58
N LEU A 163 9.62 -55.24 -37.79
CA LEU A 163 9.34 -55.04 -36.36
C LEU A 163 10.62 -54.77 -35.55
N GLY A 164 11.72 -55.44 -35.87
CA GLY A 164 13.02 -55.21 -35.22
C GLY A 164 13.56 -53.80 -35.43
N PHE A 165 13.49 -53.28 -36.66
CA PHE A 165 13.93 -51.91 -36.95
C PHE A 165 13.03 -50.86 -36.27
N ALA A 166 11.71 -51.05 -36.24
CA ALA A 166 10.80 -50.16 -35.55
C ALA A 166 11.10 -50.07 -34.04
N PHE A 167 11.45 -51.20 -33.42
CA PHE A 167 11.80 -51.25 -32.00
C PHE A 167 13.15 -50.59 -31.68
N LEU A 168 14.14 -50.74 -32.58
CA LEU A 168 15.46 -50.11 -32.42
C LEU A 168 15.38 -48.58 -32.54
N PHE A 169 14.59 -48.06 -33.48
CA PHE A 169 14.37 -46.61 -33.61
C PHE A 169 13.67 -46.01 -32.38
N LEU A 170 12.73 -46.74 -31.78
CA LEU A 170 12.05 -46.33 -30.54
C LEU A 170 13.04 -46.24 -29.36
N LEU A 171 13.92 -47.24 -29.20
CA LEU A 171 14.90 -47.26 -28.11
C LEU A 171 15.98 -46.17 -28.24
N VAL A 172 16.46 -45.88 -29.45
CA VAL A 172 17.47 -44.84 -29.67
C VAL A 172 16.87 -43.44 -29.45
N GLY A 173 15.62 -43.21 -29.88
CA GLY A 173 14.91 -41.96 -29.64
C GLY A 173 14.67 -41.66 -28.16
N ILE A 174 14.31 -42.69 -27.37
CA ILE A 174 14.09 -42.56 -25.92
C ILE A 174 15.42 -42.46 -25.16
N GLY A 175 16.46 -43.20 -25.58
CA GLY A 175 17.73 -43.29 -24.86
C GLY A 175 18.64 -42.07 -24.99
N ALA A 176 18.75 -41.47 -26.19
CA ALA A 176 19.69 -40.36 -26.41
C ALA A 176 19.10 -38.98 -26.06
N GLY A 177 17.81 -38.75 -26.35
CA GLY A 177 17.15 -37.47 -26.07
C GLY A 177 16.70 -37.31 -24.62
N GLY A 178 16.23 -38.40 -23.99
CA GLY A 178 15.67 -38.35 -22.64
C GLY A 178 16.71 -38.10 -21.55
N TRP A 179 17.92 -38.66 -21.69
CA TRP A 179 18.94 -38.57 -20.64
C TRP A 179 19.54 -37.16 -20.47
N VAL A 180 19.74 -36.43 -21.58
CA VAL A 180 20.23 -35.04 -21.54
C VAL A 180 19.16 -34.11 -20.96
N ALA A 181 17.90 -34.28 -21.34
CA ALA A 181 16.79 -33.48 -20.82
C ALA A 181 16.60 -33.62 -19.30
N ILE A 182 16.71 -34.83 -18.74
CA ILE A 182 16.57 -35.06 -17.29
C ILE A 182 17.70 -34.38 -16.50
N ARG A 183 18.92 -34.40 -17.02
CA ARG A 183 20.07 -33.81 -16.33
C ARG A 183 19.96 -32.29 -16.22
N ASP A 184 19.57 -31.63 -17.31
CA ASP A 184 19.42 -30.17 -17.33
C ASP A 184 18.24 -29.73 -16.46
N LEU A 185 17.13 -30.48 -16.44
CA LEU A 185 16.01 -30.22 -15.52
C LEU A 185 16.40 -30.39 -14.05
N ASN A 186 17.17 -31.43 -13.70
CA ASN A 186 17.67 -31.58 -12.33
C ASN A 186 18.64 -30.46 -11.94
N THR A 187 19.42 -29.95 -12.90
CA THR A 187 20.35 -28.83 -12.67
C THR A 187 19.57 -27.53 -12.44
N LEU A 188 18.56 -27.25 -13.26
CA LEU A 188 17.66 -26.12 -13.05
C LEU A 188 16.90 -26.24 -11.72
N ALA A 189 16.40 -27.42 -11.37
CA ALA A 189 15.73 -27.67 -10.09
C ALA A 189 16.65 -27.41 -8.90
N SER A 190 17.91 -27.85 -8.96
CA SER A 190 18.90 -27.58 -7.92
C SER A 190 19.26 -26.10 -7.81
N ARG A 191 19.35 -25.38 -8.94
CA ARG A 191 19.56 -23.92 -8.94
C ARG A 191 18.34 -23.18 -8.38
N ALA A 192 17.14 -23.63 -8.70
CA ALA A 192 15.91 -23.09 -8.12
C ALA A 192 15.80 -23.36 -6.62
N GLU A 193 16.27 -24.51 -6.14
CA GLU A 193 16.38 -24.82 -4.71
C GLU A 193 17.37 -23.86 -4.01
N ALA A 194 18.54 -23.62 -4.61
CA ALA A 194 19.51 -22.65 -4.10
C ALA A 194 18.95 -21.20 -4.04
N MET A 195 18.18 -20.78 -5.05
CA MET A 195 17.46 -19.50 -5.01
C MET A 195 16.42 -19.45 -3.89
N GLY A 196 15.72 -20.57 -3.63
CA GLY A 196 14.80 -20.70 -2.50
C GLY A 196 15.49 -20.64 -1.13
N GLU A 197 16.77 -21.00 -1.06
CA GLU A 197 17.62 -20.86 0.12
C GLU A 197 18.27 -19.47 0.26
N GLY A 198 18.06 -18.57 -0.71
CA GLY A 198 18.53 -17.19 -0.68
C GLY A 198 19.77 -16.89 -1.53
N ASP A 199 20.28 -17.87 -2.30
CA ASP A 199 21.38 -17.64 -3.25
C ASP A 199 20.83 -17.19 -4.61
N LEU A 200 20.81 -15.87 -4.83
CA LEU A 200 20.39 -15.25 -6.10
C LEU A 200 21.55 -14.92 -7.04
N ASP A 201 22.76 -15.38 -6.73
CA ASP A 201 23.93 -15.24 -7.62
C ASP A 201 24.18 -16.52 -8.43
N VAL A 202 23.23 -17.46 -8.41
CA VAL A 202 23.27 -18.65 -9.26
C VAL A 202 23.19 -18.30 -10.74
N ASP A 203 24.12 -18.87 -11.52
CA ASP A 203 24.14 -18.76 -12.97
C ASP A 203 22.98 -19.58 -13.57
N LEU A 204 22.14 -18.98 -14.41
CA LEU A 204 21.04 -19.63 -15.13
C LEU A 204 21.23 -19.55 -16.65
N GLU A 205 22.44 -19.24 -17.13
CA GLU A 205 22.72 -19.22 -18.57
C GLU A 205 22.61 -20.62 -19.20
N THR A 206 21.92 -20.70 -20.33
CA THR A 206 21.80 -21.91 -21.13
C THR A 206 21.97 -21.63 -22.63
N SER A 207 22.51 -22.60 -23.35
CA SER A 207 22.64 -22.54 -24.82
C SER A 207 21.48 -23.24 -25.56
N ARG A 208 20.52 -23.81 -24.82
CA ARG A 208 19.35 -24.49 -25.37
C ARG A 208 18.31 -23.49 -25.88
N LYS A 209 17.58 -23.88 -26.92
CA LYS A 209 16.55 -23.05 -27.59
C LYS A 209 15.18 -23.75 -27.68
N ASP A 210 15.00 -24.79 -26.86
CA ASP A 210 13.78 -25.56 -26.76
C ASP A 210 13.00 -25.18 -25.51
N GLU A 211 11.93 -25.90 -25.20
CA GLU A 211 11.04 -25.61 -24.07
C GLU A 211 11.76 -25.61 -22.72
N ILE A 212 12.88 -26.34 -22.60
CA ILE A 212 13.72 -26.34 -21.39
C ILE A 212 14.56 -25.06 -21.36
N GLY A 213 15.07 -24.60 -22.51
CA GLY A 213 15.73 -23.29 -22.62
C GLY A 213 14.83 -22.15 -22.15
N ILE A 214 13.57 -22.14 -22.61
CA ILE A 214 12.57 -21.15 -22.18
C ILE A 214 12.38 -21.19 -20.66
N LEU A 215 12.38 -22.37 -20.04
CA LEU A 215 12.24 -22.48 -18.59
C LEU A 215 13.44 -21.87 -17.85
N TYR A 216 14.67 -22.02 -18.35
CA TYR A 216 15.83 -21.34 -17.78
C TYR A 216 15.69 -19.81 -17.85
N ASP A 217 15.23 -19.29 -19.00
CA ASP A 217 15.01 -17.85 -19.18
C ASP A 217 13.96 -17.31 -18.19
N GLU A 218 12.81 -17.98 -18.05
CA GLU A 218 11.74 -17.58 -17.11
C GLU A 218 12.19 -17.65 -15.63
N PHE A 219 13.04 -18.61 -15.27
CA PHE A 219 13.63 -18.69 -13.92
C PHE A 219 14.72 -17.62 -13.71
N ASP A 220 15.46 -17.23 -14.76
CA ASP A 220 16.44 -16.14 -14.73
C ASP A 220 15.75 -14.79 -14.52
N ASP A 221 14.62 -14.57 -15.21
CA ASP A 221 13.74 -13.41 -15.01
C ASP A 221 13.18 -13.39 -13.58
N MET A 222 12.67 -14.53 -13.07
CA MET A 222 12.19 -14.64 -11.69
C MET A 222 13.29 -14.33 -10.66
N ARG A 223 14.52 -14.79 -10.90
CA ARG A 223 15.68 -14.45 -10.06
C ARG A 223 15.97 -12.96 -10.08
N GLY A 224 15.93 -12.34 -11.28
CA GLY A 224 16.10 -10.90 -11.48
C GLY A 224 15.09 -10.08 -10.69
N ASP A 225 13.80 -10.38 -10.87
CA ASP A 225 12.70 -9.74 -10.15
C ASP A 225 12.83 -9.91 -8.63
N LEU A 226 13.20 -11.11 -8.17
CA LEU A 226 13.38 -11.38 -6.75
C LEU A 226 14.57 -10.61 -6.17
N LYS A 227 15.68 -10.51 -6.92
CA LYS A 227 16.87 -9.73 -6.53
C LYS A 227 16.57 -8.23 -6.47
N GLU A 228 15.82 -7.72 -7.44
CA GLU A 228 15.34 -6.32 -7.46
C GLU A 228 14.45 -6.05 -6.25
N ARG A 229 13.42 -6.88 -5.99
CA ARG A 229 12.53 -6.71 -4.83
C ARG A 229 13.24 -6.80 -3.49
N ILE A 230 14.23 -7.68 -3.35
CA ILE A 230 15.02 -7.77 -2.12
C ILE A 230 15.82 -6.48 -1.92
N THR A 231 16.48 -5.99 -2.97
CA THR A 231 17.22 -4.72 -2.93
C THR A 231 16.29 -3.56 -2.56
N GLU A 232 15.13 -3.44 -3.24
CA GLU A 232 14.14 -2.41 -2.93
C GLU A 232 13.62 -2.51 -1.49
N ALA A 233 13.40 -3.72 -0.98
CA ALA A 233 12.96 -3.93 0.40
C ALA A 233 14.05 -3.60 1.43
N GLU A 234 15.32 -3.87 1.12
CA GLU A 234 16.46 -3.49 1.95
C GLU A 234 16.64 -1.96 1.97
N ASP A 235 16.60 -1.32 0.80
CA ASP A 235 16.69 0.15 0.68
C ASP A 235 15.53 0.83 1.43
N ALA A 236 14.30 0.34 1.27
CA ALA A 236 13.13 0.86 1.98
C ALA A 236 13.24 0.68 3.50
N ARG A 237 13.82 -0.44 3.97
CA ARG A 237 14.08 -0.66 5.39
C ARG A 237 15.10 0.33 5.93
N ASP A 238 16.21 0.53 5.21
CA ASP A 238 17.30 1.40 5.65
C ASP A 238 16.87 2.88 5.65
N GLU A 239 16.05 3.29 4.68
CA GLU A 239 15.39 4.62 4.67
C GLU A 239 14.43 4.77 5.86
N ALA A 240 13.58 3.77 6.12
CA ALA A 240 12.66 3.79 7.25
C ALA A 240 13.37 3.82 8.61
N GLU A 241 14.51 3.12 8.75
CA GLU A 241 15.33 3.15 9.95
C GLU A 241 15.96 4.53 10.17
N SER A 242 16.48 5.15 9.10
CA SER A 242 17.05 6.50 9.15
C SER A 242 16.00 7.55 9.53
N ALA A 243 14.84 7.51 8.87
CA ALA A 243 13.72 8.41 9.17
C ALA A 243 13.21 8.22 10.60
N ARG A 244 13.15 6.97 11.10
CA ARG A 244 12.78 6.69 12.49
C ARG A 244 13.78 7.30 13.47
N LYS A 245 15.09 7.17 13.19
CA LYS A 245 16.13 7.71 14.07
C LYS A 245 16.08 9.24 14.11
N GLU A 246 15.90 9.90 12.97
CA GLU A 246 15.71 11.36 12.91
C GLU A 246 14.46 11.80 13.69
N ALA A 247 13.35 11.06 13.55
CA ALA A 247 12.13 11.35 14.30
C ALA A 247 12.30 11.12 15.80
N GLU A 248 13.05 10.10 16.23
CA GLU A 248 13.37 9.88 17.65
C GLU A 248 14.22 11.02 18.23
N VAL A 249 15.20 11.54 17.47
CA VAL A 249 16.02 12.70 17.88
C VAL A 249 15.17 13.97 17.97
N ALA A 250 14.42 14.31 16.92
CA ALA A 250 13.58 15.49 16.91
C ALA A 250 12.51 15.47 18.01
N ARG A 251 11.99 14.27 18.33
CA ARG A 251 11.06 14.09 19.44
C ARG A 251 11.74 14.30 20.79
N ALA A 252 12.96 13.79 20.98
CA ALA A 252 13.72 13.99 22.21
C ALA A 252 14.04 15.48 22.43
N GLU A 253 14.49 16.18 21.38
CA GLU A 253 14.74 17.63 21.41
C GLU A 253 13.46 18.41 21.74
N ALA A 254 12.32 18.04 21.15
CA ALA A 254 11.03 18.68 21.45
C ALA A 254 10.55 18.41 22.90
N GLU A 255 10.79 17.21 23.44
CA GLU A 255 10.46 16.86 24.83
C GLU A 255 11.36 17.62 25.82
N GLU A 256 12.65 17.76 25.51
CA GLU A 256 13.61 18.56 26.29
C GLU A 256 13.21 20.04 26.28
N MET A 257 12.94 20.60 25.10
CA MET A 257 12.50 21.98 24.96
C MET A 257 11.19 22.25 25.68
N ALA A 258 10.20 21.35 25.58
CA ALA A 258 8.94 21.49 26.30
C ALA A 258 9.13 21.49 27.82
N THR A 259 10.06 20.67 28.32
CA THR A 259 10.42 20.62 29.74
C THR A 259 11.09 21.92 30.19
N TYR A 260 12.07 22.40 29.42
CA TYR A 260 12.74 23.68 29.66
C TYR A 260 11.73 24.84 29.71
N LEU A 261 10.85 24.96 28.71
CA LEU A 261 9.84 26.01 28.67
C LEU A 261 8.88 25.96 29.86
N GLN A 262 8.52 24.75 30.32
CA GLN A 262 7.66 24.59 31.49
C GLN A 262 8.37 25.02 32.78
N GLU A 263 9.62 24.61 32.99
CA GLU A 263 10.41 24.98 34.18
C GLU A 263 10.70 26.49 34.22
N LYS A 264 11.04 27.08 33.07
CA LYS A 264 11.25 28.53 32.95
C LYS A 264 9.96 29.29 33.22
N ALA A 265 8.82 28.83 32.70
CA ALA A 265 7.52 29.44 32.97
C ALA A 265 7.11 29.35 34.44
N GLU A 266 7.40 28.25 35.13
CA GLU A 266 7.16 28.09 36.58
C GLU A 266 8.04 29.05 37.38
N THR A 267 9.33 29.14 37.04
CA THR A 267 10.27 30.09 37.65
C THR A 267 9.80 31.54 37.47
N TYR A 268 9.39 31.91 36.26
CA TYR A 268 8.85 33.25 35.99
C TYR A 268 7.56 33.51 36.75
N SER A 269 6.68 32.50 36.87
CA SER A 269 5.45 32.61 37.65
C SER A 269 5.74 32.85 39.13
N ASP A 270 6.77 32.23 39.69
CA ASP A 270 7.16 32.44 41.09
C ASP A 270 7.73 33.84 41.31
N ILE A 271 8.62 34.30 40.41
CA ILE A 271 9.14 35.67 40.43
C ILE A 271 8.00 36.71 40.33
N MET A 272 7.04 36.49 39.41
CA MET A 272 5.87 37.37 39.27
C MET A 272 5.00 37.40 40.53
N GLN A 273 4.91 36.29 41.28
CA GLN A 273 4.19 36.25 42.55
C GLN A 273 4.89 37.06 43.62
N GLU A 274 6.21 36.91 43.78
CA GLU A 274 7.00 37.68 44.75
C GLU A 274 6.92 39.19 44.46
N VAL A 275 7.06 39.60 43.20
CA VAL A 275 6.82 40.99 42.77
C VAL A 275 5.39 41.43 43.08
N GLY A 276 4.40 40.57 42.83
CA GLY A 276 3.00 40.85 43.16
C GLY A 276 2.74 41.01 44.67
N MET A 277 3.58 40.43 45.52
CA MET A 277 3.56 40.60 46.97
C MET A 277 4.31 41.85 47.45
N GLY A 278 5.02 42.54 46.55
CA GLY A 278 5.70 43.80 46.80
C GLY A 278 7.23 43.72 46.73
N ASP A 279 7.82 42.55 46.52
CA ASP A 279 9.27 42.43 46.34
C ASP A 279 9.66 42.79 44.91
N MET A 280 9.89 44.08 44.67
CA MET A 280 10.32 44.58 43.36
C MET A 280 11.84 44.44 43.15
N THR A 281 12.58 43.80 44.06
CA THR A 281 14.02 43.50 43.86
C THR A 281 14.23 42.30 42.95
N GLN A 282 13.20 41.46 42.76
CA GLN A 282 13.30 40.28 41.92
C GLN A 282 13.51 40.64 40.45
N ARG A 283 14.34 39.84 39.77
CA ARG A 283 14.64 39.95 38.33
C ARG A 283 14.59 38.59 37.68
N MET A 284 14.14 38.57 36.43
CA MET A 284 14.19 37.37 35.59
C MET A 284 15.55 37.30 34.89
N GLU A 285 16.19 36.14 34.94
CA GLU A 285 17.47 35.90 34.27
C GLU A 285 17.24 35.34 32.86
N SER A 286 17.91 35.95 31.88
CA SER A 286 18.07 35.39 30.53
C SER A 286 19.27 34.43 30.49
N ASP A 287 19.09 33.30 29.81
CA ASP A 287 20.12 32.25 29.69
C ASP A 287 20.57 32.00 28.24
N GLY A 288 19.89 32.60 27.25
CA GLY A 288 20.25 32.47 25.84
C GLY A 288 19.75 31.18 25.20
N GLU A 289 18.99 30.34 25.92
CA GLU A 289 18.51 29.05 25.41
C GLU A 289 17.26 29.21 24.53
N GLU A 290 16.39 30.18 24.81
CA GLU A 290 15.20 30.50 24.02
C GLU A 290 14.93 32.01 23.92
N GLU A 291 15.01 32.55 22.70
CA GLU A 291 14.85 33.99 22.41
C GLU A 291 13.51 34.55 22.95
N SER A 292 12.43 33.77 22.82
CA SER A 292 11.11 34.18 23.29
C SER A 292 11.06 34.35 24.81
N MET A 293 11.75 33.50 25.57
CA MET A 293 11.78 33.54 27.03
C MET A 293 12.72 34.63 27.55
N ASP A 294 13.84 34.85 26.86
CA ASP A 294 14.77 35.93 27.17
C ASP A 294 14.10 37.30 26.95
N GLN A 295 13.37 37.47 25.85
CA GLN A 295 12.61 38.69 25.60
C GLN A 295 11.58 38.99 26.71
N ILE A 296 10.89 37.95 27.20
CA ILE A 296 9.95 38.10 28.31
C ILE A 296 10.67 38.57 29.58
N ALA A 297 11.84 38.01 29.87
CA ALA A 297 12.64 38.41 31.03
C ALA A 297 13.10 39.88 30.94
N GLU A 298 13.60 40.30 29.78
CA GLU A 298 14.03 41.68 29.55
C GLU A 298 12.88 42.68 29.73
N GLU A 299 11.75 42.46 29.04
CA GLU A 299 10.58 43.33 29.13
C GLU A 299 9.97 43.35 30.54
N PHE A 300 10.00 42.22 31.25
CA PHE A 300 9.58 42.15 32.64
C PHE A 300 10.50 42.99 33.54
N ASN A 301 11.81 42.85 33.40
CA ASN A 301 12.78 43.59 34.20
C ASN A 301 12.67 45.11 33.97
N ASP A 302 12.49 45.55 32.72
CA ASP A 302 12.26 46.95 32.37
C ASP A 302 10.97 47.50 33.03
N MET A 303 9.89 46.71 33.03
CA MET A 303 8.65 47.07 33.73
C MET A 303 8.87 47.23 35.23
N ILE A 304 9.62 46.31 35.86
CA ILE A 304 9.92 46.40 37.30
C ILE A 304 10.77 47.62 37.61
N GLU A 305 11.78 47.94 36.79
CA GLU A 305 12.60 49.13 36.98
C GLU A 305 11.75 50.42 36.98
N GLU A 306 10.79 50.54 36.07
CA GLU A 306 9.89 51.70 36.03
C GLU A 306 8.91 51.74 37.21
N LEU A 307 8.45 50.58 37.70
CA LEU A 307 7.62 50.48 38.90
C LEU A 307 8.40 50.86 40.17
N GLU A 308 9.67 50.45 40.28
CA GLU A 308 10.55 50.86 41.37
C GLU A 308 10.78 52.37 41.35
N LYS A 309 11.07 52.97 40.18
CA LYS A 309 11.21 54.43 40.03
C LYS A 309 9.96 55.16 40.47
N THR A 310 8.79 54.70 40.01
CA THR A 310 7.50 55.31 40.36
C THR A 310 7.23 55.20 41.87
N THR A 311 7.53 54.05 42.46
CA THR A 311 7.38 53.82 43.91
C THR A 311 8.31 54.72 44.72
N GLY A 312 9.57 54.86 44.29
CA GLY A 312 10.54 55.77 44.91
C GLY A 312 10.11 57.23 44.83
N GLN A 313 9.59 57.67 43.68
CA GLN A 313 9.03 59.01 43.51
C GLN A 313 7.83 59.27 44.43
N LEU A 314 6.93 58.29 44.56
CA LEU A 314 5.79 58.40 45.46
C LEU A 314 6.24 58.47 46.93
N LYS A 315 7.25 57.69 47.34
CA LYS A 315 7.83 57.78 48.70
C LYS A 315 8.37 59.20 48.98
N SER A 316 9.18 59.74 48.07
CA SER A 316 9.73 61.10 48.22
C SER A 316 8.63 62.16 48.27
N TYR A 317 7.59 62.03 47.44
CA TYR A 317 6.48 62.98 47.43
C TYR A 317 5.65 62.93 48.71
N VAL A 318 5.45 61.74 49.29
CA VAL A 318 4.80 61.57 50.59
C VAL A 318 5.60 62.23 51.71
N ASP A 319 6.92 62.10 51.68
CA ASP A 319 7.80 62.76 52.64
C ASP A 319 7.72 64.30 52.51
N GLU A 320 7.70 64.83 51.28
CA GLU A 320 7.53 66.26 51.01
C GLU A 320 6.16 66.78 51.48
N VAL A 321 5.08 66.01 51.30
CA VAL A 321 3.73 66.38 51.78
C VAL A 321 3.67 66.41 53.30
N GLU A 322 4.32 65.48 54.01
CA GLU A 322 4.39 65.52 55.47
C GLU A 322 5.18 66.74 55.96
N GLU A 323 6.34 67.04 55.36
CA GLU A 323 7.15 68.20 55.71
C GLU A 323 6.41 69.52 55.45
N ALA A 324 5.82 69.66 54.26
CA ALA A 324 5.01 70.82 53.90
C ALA A 324 3.79 70.97 54.82
N GLY A 325 3.14 69.85 55.18
CA GLY A 325 2.03 69.85 56.13
C GLY A 325 2.44 70.37 57.51
N ALA A 326 3.61 69.97 58.01
CA ALA A 326 4.15 70.45 59.28
C ALA A 326 4.52 71.94 59.22
N GLU A 327 5.09 72.41 58.11
CA GLU A 327 5.43 73.83 57.89
C GLU A 327 4.17 74.72 57.86
N VAL A 328 3.11 74.26 57.19
CA VAL A 328 1.82 74.97 57.15
C VAL A 328 1.18 75.04 58.52
N GLU A 329 1.20 73.95 59.29
CA GLU A 329 0.67 73.92 60.67
C GLU A 329 1.38 74.94 61.56
N GLN A 330 2.73 74.95 61.54
CA GLN A 330 3.54 75.91 62.28
C GLN A 330 3.29 77.36 61.84
N SER A 331 3.17 77.59 60.53
CA SER A 331 2.89 78.91 59.97
C SER A 331 1.50 79.39 60.39
N ALA A 332 0.50 78.52 60.37
CA ALA A 332 -0.86 78.84 60.80
C ALA A 332 -0.92 79.20 62.29
N GLU A 333 -0.19 78.47 63.14
CA GLU A 333 -0.04 78.81 64.56
C GLU A 333 0.60 80.19 64.75
N THR A 334 1.68 80.47 64.04
CA THR A 334 2.39 81.76 64.13
C THR A 334 1.51 82.93 63.70
N VAL A 335 0.74 82.78 62.62
CA VAL A 335 -0.17 83.84 62.15
C VAL A 335 -1.34 84.01 63.12
N ARG A 336 -1.84 82.91 63.73
CA ARG A 336 -2.91 82.97 64.73
C ARG A 336 -2.48 83.77 65.95
N ASP A 337 -1.31 83.49 66.49
CA ASP A 337 -0.72 84.22 67.61
C ASP A 337 -0.53 85.71 67.27
N ALA A 338 -0.13 86.02 66.04
CA ALA A 338 0.00 87.39 65.57
C ALA A 338 -1.36 88.10 65.46
N SER A 339 -2.40 87.42 64.95
CA SER A 339 -3.77 87.95 64.87
C SER A 339 -4.35 88.21 66.27
N GLU A 340 -4.12 87.32 67.24
CA GLU A 340 -4.52 87.55 68.64
C GLU A 340 -3.81 88.76 69.26
N GLN A 341 -2.52 88.95 68.97
CA GLN A 341 -1.76 90.13 69.42
C GLN A 341 -2.26 91.43 68.78
N VAL A 342 -2.67 91.38 67.51
CA VAL A 342 -3.30 92.52 66.83
C VAL A 342 -4.62 92.86 67.49
N ALA A 343 -5.48 91.88 67.76
CA ALA A 343 -6.76 92.10 68.45
C ALA A 343 -6.57 92.74 69.83
N ASP A 344 -5.63 92.26 70.65
CA ASP A 344 -5.32 92.85 71.95
C ASP A 344 -4.76 94.28 71.84
N SER A 345 -3.92 94.54 70.84
CA SER A 345 -3.37 95.88 70.59
C SER A 345 -4.46 96.86 70.15
N ILE A 346 -5.38 96.41 69.30
CA ILE A 346 -6.50 97.21 68.81
C ILE A 346 -7.52 97.49 69.92
N GLN A 347 -7.76 96.52 70.81
CA GLN A 347 -8.59 96.73 71.99
C GLN A 347 -8.01 97.86 72.87
N LYS A 348 -6.69 97.87 73.10
CA LYS A 348 -6.02 98.96 73.83
C LYS A 348 -6.16 100.31 73.13
N ILE A 349 -6.02 100.35 71.81
CA ILE A 349 -6.22 101.58 71.02
C ILE A 349 -7.67 102.09 71.17
N SER A 350 -8.66 101.19 71.13
CA SER A 350 -10.06 101.53 71.33
C SER A 350 -10.31 102.10 72.73
N ASP A 351 -9.76 101.47 73.77
CA ASP A 351 -9.84 101.93 75.16
C ASP A 351 -9.16 103.31 75.34
N ASP A 352 -7.99 103.51 74.72
CA ASP A 352 -7.26 104.78 74.75
C ASP A 352 -8.02 105.90 74.01
N ALA A 353 -8.59 105.60 72.83
CA ALA A 353 -9.42 106.54 72.08
C ALA A 353 -10.68 106.94 72.86
N TYR A 354 -11.32 105.99 73.55
CA TYR A 354 -12.44 106.26 74.44
C TYR A 354 -12.05 107.18 75.60
N ASN A 355 -10.93 106.89 76.27
CA ASN A 355 -10.40 107.71 77.36
C ASN A 355 -10.00 109.12 76.86
N GLN A 356 -9.43 109.21 75.65
CA GLN A 356 -9.06 110.48 75.03
C GLN A 356 -10.29 111.33 74.73
N LYS A 357 -11.36 110.74 74.16
CA LYS A 357 -12.64 111.40 73.96
C LYS A 357 -13.20 111.99 75.26
N GLU A 358 -13.20 111.21 76.35
CA GLU A 358 -13.73 111.69 77.63
C GLU A 358 -12.89 112.85 78.20
N ARG A 359 -11.57 112.77 78.10
CA ARG A 359 -10.68 113.88 78.50
C ARG A 359 -10.92 115.14 77.67
N LEU A 360 -11.05 115.01 76.36
CA LEU A 360 -11.32 116.12 75.45
C LEU A 360 -12.67 116.78 75.71
N LYS A 361 -13.70 115.98 76.02
CA LYS A 361 -15.01 116.49 76.44
C LYS A 361 -14.91 117.33 77.71
N ASN A 362 -14.19 116.84 78.73
CA ASN A 362 -13.95 117.60 79.97
C ASN A 362 -13.17 118.91 79.71
N ILE A 363 -12.18 118.89 78.81
CA ILE A 363 -11.44 120.11 78.41
C ILE A 363 -12.37 121.09 77.70
N SER A 364 -13.25 120.61 76.81
CA SER A 364 -14.24 121.45 76.13
C SER A 364 -15.16 122.15 77.13
N GLU A 365 -15.70 121.40 78.11
CA GLU A 365 -16.55 121.96 79.17
C GLU A 365 -15.79 123.00 80.01
N THR A 366 -14.53 122.73 80.35
CA THR A 366 -13.68 123.69 81.07
C THR A 366 -13.38 124.95 80.23
N MET A 367 -13.19 124.81 78.92
CA MET A 367 -12.97 125.95 78.03
C MET A 367 -14.20 126.84 77.90
N ASP A 368 -15.40 126.26 77.93
CA ASP A 368 -16.66 127.01 77.97
C ASP A 368 -16.77 127.79 79.30
N GLU A 369 -16.47 127.15 80.45
CA GLU A 369 -16.45 127.83 81.76
C GLU A 369 -15.42 128.98 81.82
N VAL A 370 -14.20 128.76 81.31
CA VAL A 370 -13.15 129.78 81.24
C VAL A 370 -13.57 130.93 80.32
N THR A 371 -14.26 130.64 79.22
CA THR A 371 -14.81 131.64 78.30
C THR A 371 -15.83 132.52 79.01
N ASP A 372 -16.76 131.91 79.75
CA ASP A 372 -17.79 132.63 80.52
C ASP A 372 -17.17 133.51 81.62
N GLU A 373 -16.15 133.00 82.33
CA GLU A 373 -15.46 133.74 83.39
C GLU A 373 -14.64 134.92 82.81
N LEU A 374 -13.96 134.71 81.68
CA LEU A 374 -13.24 135.77 80.97
C LEU A 374 -14.18 136.86 80.47
N GLU A 375 -15.30 136.50 79.84
CA GLU A 375 -16.32 137.47 79.39
C GLU A 375 -16.88 138.28 80.56
N ALA A 376 -17.19 137.64 81.69
CA ALA A 376 -17.66 138.31 82.89
C ALA A 376 -16.61 139.26 83.50
N ALA A 377 -15.35 138.84 83.56
CA ALA A 377 -14.25 139.65 84.09
C ALA A 377 -13.93 140.85 83.20
N ALA A 378 -13.92 140.66 81.88
CA ALA A 378 -13.74 141.73 80.90
C ALA A 378 -14.86 142.77 80.96
N ALA A 379 -16.12 142.32 81.09
CA ALA A 379 -17.27 143.21 81.27
C ALA A 379 -17.19 144.04 82.57
N GLN A 380 -16.58 143.51 83.63
CA GLN A 380 -16.40 144.22 84.89
C GLN A 380 -15.25 145.24 84.87
N GLN A 381 -14.20 144.99 84.08
CA GLN A 381 -13.01 145.85 84.00
C GLN A 381 -12.94 146.73 82.74
N ASP A 382 -13.92 146.63 81.84
CA ASP A 382 -13.99 147.36 80.54
C ASP A 382 -12.75 147.11 79.65
N VAL A 383 -12.30 145.85 79.60
CA VAL A 383 -11.14 145.40 78.82
C VAL A 383 -11.60 144.65 77.58
N ASP A 384 -10.99 144.93 76.41
CA ASP A 384 -11.24 144.16 75.19
C ASP A 384 -10.46 142.84 75.19
N ILE A 385 -11.17 141.73 75.11
CA ILE A 385 -10.63 140.36 75.06
C ILE A 385 -11.07 139.59 73.81
N GLY A 386 -11.63 140.26 72.79
CA GLY A 386 -12.22 139.61 71.62
C GLY A 386 -11.26 138.67 70.86
N GLU A 387 -9.98 139.03 70.78
CA GLU A 387 -8.94 138.19 70.16
C GLU A 387 -8.67 136.92 70.98
N ALA A 388 -8.59 137.04 72.31
CA ALA A 388 -8.41 135.89 73.20
C ALA A 388 -9.60 134.92 73.14
N LEU A 389 -10.83 135.44 73.12
CA LEU A 389 -12.05 134.64 72.94
C LEU A 389 -12.09 133.96 71.58
N THR A 390 -11.61 134.62 70.54
CA THR A 390 -11.50 134.03 69.19
C THR A 390 -10.54 132.84 69.21
N ASN A 391 -9.39 132.97 69.87
CA ASN A 391 -8.42 131.88 69.99
C ASN A 391 -8.97 130.71 70.83
N ILE A 392 -9.67 130.97 71.93
CA ILE A 392 -10.28 129.91 72.75
C ILE A 392 -11.36 129.16 71.95
N ARG A 393 -12.22 129.87 71.22
CA ARG A 393 -13.23 129.25 70.35
C ARG A 393 -12.62 128.42 69.22
N ALA A 394 -11.47 128.85 68.67
CA ALA A 394 -10.73 128.06 67.69
C ALA A 394 -10.24 126.74 68.31
N VAL A 395 -9.63 126.80 69.50
CA VAL A 395 -9.19 125.59 70.23
C VAL A 395 -10.37 124.67 70.59
N ALA A 396 -11.52 125.22 70.98
CA ALA A 396 -12.72 124.42 71.25
C ALA A 396 -13.23 123.70 69.99
N THR A 397 -13.13 124.35 68.82
CA THR A 397 -13.45 123.72 67.54
C THR A 397 -12.50 122.57 67.23
N ASP A 398 -11.19 122.79 67.40
CA ASP A 398 -10.17 121.75 67.20
C ASP A 398 -10.41 120.54 68.13
N ILE A 399 -10.77 120.79 69.40
CA ILE A 399 -11.10 119.73 70.36
C ILE A 399 -12.30 118.90 69.87
N ASN A 400 -13.35 119.54 69.34
CA ASN A 400 -14.51 118.83 68.80
C ASN A 400 -14.14 117.94 67.61
N ASP A 401 -13.25 118.40 66.75
CA ASP A 401 -12.77 117.61 65.62
C ASP A 401 -11.90 116.42 66.08
N ILE A 402 -11.08 116.58 67.12
CA ILE A 402 -10.34 115.45 67.72
C ILE A 402 -11.30 114.46 68.40
N VAL A 403 -12.40 114.92 68.99
CA VAL A 403 -13.45 114.03 69.52
C VAL A 403 -14.05 113.17 68.41
N LYS A 404 -14.41 113.76 67.26
CA LYS A 404 -14.89 112.99 66.09
C LYS A 404 -13.84 111.99 65.61
N LEU A 405 -12.58 112.41 65.52
CA LEU A 405 -11.48 111.52 65.14
C LEU A 405 -11.32 110.34 66.11
N SER A 406 -11.55 110.57 67.41
CA SER A 406 -11.53 109.50 68.42
C SER A 406 -12.68 108.52 68.22
N GLU A 407 -13.88 109.01 67.87
CA GLU A 407 -15.03 108.16 67.53
C GLU A 407 -14.78 107.34 66.26
N GLU A 408 -14.21 107.95 65.22
CA GLU A 408 -13.80 107.26 64.00
C GLU A 408 -12.73 106.19 64.29
N THR A 409 -11.75 106.51 65.14
CA THR A 409 -10.69 105.56 65.55
C THR A 409 -11.28 104.35 66.28
N MET A 410 -12.28 104.55 67.16
CA MET A 410 -12.97 103.46 67.83
C MET A 410 -13.73 102.57 66.85
N ALA A 411 -14.42 103.15 65.87
CA ALA A 411 -15.15 102.39 64.84
C ALA A 411 -14.20 101.58 63.97
N GLU A 412 -13.06 102.17 63.56
CA GLU A 412 -12.04 101.46 62.79
C GLU A 412 -11.39 100.34 63.62
N ALA A 413 -11.13 100.58 64.91
CA ALA A 413 -10.63 99.57 65.81
C ALA A 413 -11.57 98.35 65.93
N GLU A 414 -12.90 98.58 66.01
CA GLU A 414 -13.88 97.48 66.01
C GLU A 414 -13.82 96.66 64.71
N HIS A 415 -13.67 97.31 63.56
CA HIS A 415 -13.52 96.63 62.27
C HIS A 415 -12.23 95.79 62.18
N VAL A 416 -11.09 96.34 62.62
CA VAL A 416 -9.81 95.62 62.59
C VAL A 416 -9.81 94.46 63.58
N ALA A 417 -10.40 94.62 64.78
CA ALA A 417 -10.54 93.54 65.75
C ALA A 417 -11.37 92.38 65.18
N GLY A 418 -12.51 92.68 64.55
CA GLY A 418 -13.33 91.65 63.90
C GLY A 418 -12.60 90.90 62.79
N ALA A 419 -11.83 91.61 61.97
CA ALA A 419 -11.01 90.98 60.92
C ALA A 419 -9.90 90.08 61.50
N ALA A 420 -9.26 90.51 62.60
CA ALA A 420 -8.24 89.72 63.27
C ALA A 420 -8.82 88.44 63.90
N GLU A 421 -10.01 88.51 64.51
CA GLU A 421 -10.72 87.35 65.05
C GLU A 421 -11.15 86.38 63.94
N GLU A 422 -11.67 86.90 62.81
CA GLU A 422 -12.04 86.09 61.65
C GLU A 422 -10.82 85.36 61.06
N GLN A 423 -9.69 86.05 60.94
CA GLN A 423 -8.44 85.46 60.48
C GLN A 423 -7.96 84.35 61.43
N ALA A 424 -8.03 84.55 62.75
CA ALA A 424 -7.66 83.53 63.73
C ALA A 424 -8.57 82.28 63.62
N ALA A 425 -9.86 82.46 63.31
CA ALA A 425 -10.79 81.37 63.08
C ALA A 425 -10.48 80.59 61.79
N GLU A 426 -10.19 81.28 60.68
CA GLU A 426 -9.82 80.65 59.41
C GLU A 426 -8.54 79.81 59.54
N LEU A 427 -7.57 80.26 60.35
CA LEU A 427 -6.34 79.53 60.61
C LEU A 427 -6.54 78.22 61.39
N ASN A 428 -7.66 78.05 62.11
CA ASN A 428 -8.01 76.75 62.68
C ASN A 428 -8.38 75.74 61.59
N GLU A 429 -9.11 76.18 60.56
CA GLU A 429 -9.48 75.34 59.42
C GLU A 429 -8.23 74.97 58.59
N VAL A 430 -7.32 75.92 58.34
CA VAL A 430 -6.05 75.64 57.65
C VAL A 430 -5.20 74.63 58.43
N SER A 431 -5.13 74.77 59.75
CA SER A 431 -4.41 73.83 60.62
C SER A 431 -5.03 72.43 60.60
N GLU A 432 -6.36 72.33 60.57
CA GLU A 432 -7.06 71.04 60.42
C GLU A 432 -6.78 70.39 59.07
N GLN A 433 -6.79 71.16 57.97
CA GLN A 433 -6.45 70.65 56.64
C GLN A 433 -5.00 70.18 56.55
N ALA A 434 -4.06 70.90 57.16
CA ALA A 434 -2.66 70.50 57.25
C ALA A 434 -2.50 69.17 58.02
N ASN A 435 -3.23 69.01 59.12
CA ASN A 435 -3.24 67.76 59.88
C ASN A 435 -3.84 66.60 59.08
N ASP A 436 -4.91 66.85 58.33
CA ASP A 436 -5.52 65.86 57.43
C ASP A 436 -4.55 65.41 56.33
N LEU A 437 -3.78 66.33 55.74
CA LEU A 437 -2.73 65.99 54.76
C LEU A 437 -1.69 65.03 55.35
N GLN A 438 -1.17 65.33 56.54
CA GLN A 438 -0.23 64.44 57.24
C GLN A 438 -0.89 63.08 57.55
N ARG A 439 -2.16 63.09 57.94
CA ARG A 439 -2.94 61.87 58.23
C ARG A 439 -3.18 61.01 56.99
N TYR A 440 -3.33 61.60 55.80
CA TYR A 440 -3.44 60.86 54.54
C TYR A 440 -2.08 60.37 54.03
N ALA A 441 -1.01 61.11 54.32
CA ALA A 441 0.35 60.74 53.95
C ALA A 441 0.83 59.48 54.68
N GLN A 442 0.52 59.32 55.97
CA GLN A 442 0.96 58.17 56.77
C GLN A 442 0.56 56.78 56.21
N PRO A 443 -0.74 56.49 55.93
CA PRO A 443 -1.13 55.22 55.33
C PRO A 443 -0.49 54.98 53.96
N LEU A 444 -0.25 56.05 53.19
CA LEU A 444 0.41 55.95 51.90
C LEU A 444 1.88 55.58 52.08
N ARG A 445 2.59 56.17 53.05
CA ARG A 445 3.95 55.76 53.44
C ARG A 445 3.98 54.29 53.87
N ASP A 446 3.03 53.85 54.68
CA ASP A 446 2.95 52.45 55.13
C ASP A 446 2.73 51.48 53.97
N ILE A 447 1.87 51.82 53.01
CA ILE A 447 1.64 51.01 51.81
C ILE A 447 2.88 50.97 50.94
N LEU A 448 3.49 52.13 50.68
CA LEU A 448 4.72 52.24 49.89
C LEU A 448 5.90 51.53 50.57
N GLY A 449 5.93 51.49 51.90
CA GLY A 449 6.92 50.78 52.69
C GLY A 449 6.84 49.25 52.58
N ARG A 450 5.74 48.69 52.07
CA ARG A 450 5.63 47.24 51.76
C ARG A 450 6.35 46.87 50.46
N PHE A 451 6.64 47.84 49.61
CA PHE A 451 7.37 47.61 48.38
C PHE A 451 8.87 47.69 48.65
N GLU A 452 9.55 46.54 48.53
CA GLU A 452 10.99 46.42 48.61
C GLU A 452 11.59 46.76 47.23
N THR A 453 12.54 47.70 47.22
CA THR A 453 13.15 48.22 45.98
C THR A 453 14.67 48.19 46.13
N GLU A 454 15.40 47.81 45.09
CA GLU A 454 16.88 47.73 45.13
C GLU A 454 17.52 49.11 45.22
N ALA A 455 16.84 50.12 44.68
CA ALA A 455 17.32 51.48 44.66
C ALA A 455 16.73 52.33 45.81
N GLU A 456 17.55 52.64 46.81
CA GLU A 456 17.50 53.97 47.45
C GLU A 456 17.96 55.02 46.43
N HIS A 457 17.26 55.15 45.30
CA HIS A 457 17.55 56.26 44.41
C HIS A 457 17.09 57.53 45.12
N GLU A 458 18.05 58.29 45.62
CA GLU A 458 17.89 59.70 45.96
C GLU A 458 17.44 60.41 44.68
N PHE A 459 16.13 60.42 44.45
CA PHE A 459 15.52 61.04 43.28
C PHE A 459 15.65 62.55 43.44
N VAL A 460 16.72 63.10 42.90
CA VAL A 460 16.87 64.55 42.74
C VAL A 460 15.82 64.98 41.73
N PHE A 461 14.81 65.72 42.19
CA PHE A 461 13.93 66.46 41.32
C PHE A 461 14.78 67.36 40.42
N SER A 462 14.81 67.08 39.12
CA SER A 462 14.94 68.16 38.14
C SER A 462 13.60 68.88 38.11
N VAL A 463 13.30 69.66 39.14
CA VAL A 463 12.22 70.64 39.07
C VAL A 463 12.47 71.46 37.82
N GLY A 464 11.56 71.34 36.85
CA GLY A 464 11.51 72.22 35.69
C GLY A 464 11.54 73.68 36.14
N PRO A 465 12.00 74.60 35.27
CA PRO A 465 12.56 75.88 35.67
C PRO A 465 11.60 76.62 36.60
N THR A 466 11.91 76.63 37.90
CA THR A 466 11.33 77.60 38.82
C THR A 466 11.62 78.96 38.21
N GLY A 467 10.57 79.63 37.74
CA GLY A 467 10.65 80.95 37.15
C GLY A 467 11.42 81.86 38.10
N GLY A 468 12.69 82.10 37.77
CA GLY A 468 13.50 83.09 38.44
C GLY A 468 12.78 84.42 38.30
N ALA A 469 12.11 84.84 39.36
CA ALA A 469 11.68 86.20 39.52
C ALA A 469 12.95 87.05 39.55
N GLN A 470 13.31 87.58 38.37
CA GLN A 470 14.31 88.63 38.26
C GLN A 470 13.84 89.79 39.13
N SER A 471 14.52 90.01 40.27
CA SER A 471 14.45 91.29 40.96
C SER A 471 14.82 92.40 39.95
N PRO A 472 13.97 93.41 39.74
CA PRO A 472 14.36 94.56 38.96
C PRO A 472 15.41 95.34 39.76
N GLY A 473 16.63 95.41 39.23
CA GLY A 473 17.70 96.23 39.77
C GLY A 473 17.23 97.68 39.93
N ARG A 474 17.31 98.17 41.16
CA ARG A 474 17.20 99.60 41.49
C ARG A 474 18.31 100.34 40.76
N HIS A 475 17.97 101.04 39.68
CA HIS A 475 18.83 102.03 39.08
C HIS A 475 18.65 103.32 39.90
N THR A 476 19.49 103.50 40.91
CA THR A 476 19.67 104.80 41.54
C THR A 476 20.48 105.64 40.57
N GLY A 477 19.81 106.59 39.92
CA GLY A 477 20.48 107.73 39.31
C GLY A 477 21.04 108.61 40.42
N ASP A 478 22.33 108.89 40.33
CA ASP A 478 22.93 110.03 41.02
C ASP A 478 23.12 111.12 39.96
N ASP A 479 22.24 112.11 40.02
CA ASP A 479 22.55 113.50 39.70
C ASP A 479 23.33 114.07 40.90
N GLU A 480 24.59 114.46 40.69
CA GLU A 480 25.25 115.71 41.12
C GLU A 480 26.77 115.71 40.88
#